data_AF-A0A1Y1NZP7-F1
#
_entry.id   AF-A0A1Y1NZP7-F1
#
_cell.length_a   1.000
_cell.length_b   1.000
_cell.length_c   1.000
_cell.angle_alpha   90.00
_cell.angle_beta   90.00
_cell.angle_gamma   90.00
#
_symmetry.space_group_name_H-M   'P 1'
#
loop_
_entity.id
_entity.type
_entity.pdbx_description
1 polymer ?
#
loop_
_entity_poly.entity_id
_entity_poly.type
_entity_poly.pdbx_seq_one_letter_code
_entity_poly.pdbx_strand_id
1 'polypeptide(L)' 'MNNPISNVKIIEDPEYGVILVCQDLELADQFEDFLTEKDSMLFHIKFEPNQVSFFFGKTNTTSKVKELFNQFMLSR' A
#
# COMPACT_ATOMS: atom_id res chain seq x y z
N MET A 1 5.52 15.22 -15.53
CA MET A 1 5.78 14.18 -14.51
C MET A 1 4.80 14.41 -13.37
N ASN A 2 3.66 13.73 -13.40
CA ASN A 2 2.72 13.70 -12.27
C ASN A 2 3.29 12.69 -11.28
N ASN A 3 3.67 13.11 -10.07
CA ASN A 3 4.16 12.19 -9.07
C ASN A 3 3.05 11.18 -8.74
N PRO A 4 3.21 9.87 -9.00
CA PRO A 4 2.23 8.85 -8.64
C PRO A 4 2.09 8.68 -7.11
N ILE A 5 3.02 9.28 -6.36
CA ILE A 5 3.03 9.29 -4.89
C ILE A 5 1.92 10.20 -4.32
N SER A 6 1.28 11.06 -5.13
CA SER A 6 0.26 11.99 -4.63
C SER A 6 -1.05 11.31 -4.19
N ASN A 7 -1.35 10.09 -4.68
CA ASN A 7 -2.60 9.39 -4.39
C ASN A 7 -2.50 8.37 -3.24
N VAL A 8 -1.28 8.17 -2.72
CA VAL A 8 -1.02 7.22 -1.63
C VAL A 8 -0.37 7.92 -0.44
N LYS A 9 -0.85 7.57 0.75
CA LYS A 9 -0.37 8.09 2.02
C LYS A 9 0.10 6.93 2.89
N ILE A 10 1.39 6.90 3.19
CA ILE A 10 1.97 5.89 4.09
C ILE A 10 2.02 6.50 5.49
N ILE A 11 1.39 5.83 6.44
CA ILE A 11 1.27 6.22 7.84
C ILE A 11 1.91 5.11 8.67
N GLU A 12 2.65 5.48 9.71
CA GLU A 12 3.13 4.55 10.71
C GLU A 12 2.29 4.73 11.98
N ASP A 13 1.72 3.64 12.45
CA ASP A 13 0.89 3.57 13.63
C ASP A 13 1.55 2.65 14.67
N PRO A 14 1.66 3.07 15.94
CA PRO A 14 2.30 2.28 16.98
C PRO A 14 1.54 0.99 17.34
N GLU A 15 0.23 0.92 17.06
CA GLU A 15 -0.62 -0.25 17.32
C GLU A 15 -0.70 -1.15 16.08
N TYR A 16 -0.92 -0.56 14.90
CA TYR A 16 -1.16 -1.29 13.65
C TYR A 16 0.09 -1.45 12.77
N GLY A 17 1.20 -0.79 13.08
CA GLY A 17 2.41 -0.76 12.27
C GLY A 17 2.26 0.13 11.05
N VAL A 18 2.73 -0.31 9.88
CA VAL A 18 2.69 0.53 8.67
C VAL A 18 1.39 0.35 7.92
N ILE A 19 0.75 1.46 7.59
CA ILE A 19 -0.51 1.55 6.87
C ILE A 19 -0.30 2.36 5.59
N LEU A 20 -0.65 1.79 4.44
CA LEU A 20 -0.72 2.53 3.18
C LEU A 20 -2.18 2.83 2.87
N VAL A 21 -2.53 4.10 2.77
CA VAL A 21 -3.86 4.57 2.40
C VAL A 21 -3.82 5.05 0.96
N CYS A 22 -4.60 4.41 0.09
CA CYS A 22 -4.74 4.79 -1.30
C CYS A 22 -6.12 5.40 -1.51
N GLN A 23 -6.20 6.62 -2.00
CA GLN A 23 -7.50 7.25 -2.30
C GLN A 23 -8.07 6.82 -3.66
N ASP A 24 -7.21 6.26 -4.50
CA ASP A 24 -7.55 5.80 -5.84
C ASP A 24 -7.93 4.32 -5.78
N LEU A 25 -9.22 4.02 -5.96
CA LEU A 25 -9.75 2.66 -5.84
C LEU A 25 -9.20 1.74 -6.95
N GLU A 26 -9.05 2.26 -8.17
CA GLU A 26 -8.50 1.49 -9.30
C GLU A 26 -7.02 1.16 -9.08
N LEU A 27 -6.25 2.10 -8.51
CA LEU A 27 -4.86 1.88 -8.14
C LEU A 27 -4.74 0.91 -6.97
N ALA A 28 -5.65 0.99 -5.99
CA ALA A 28 -5.67 0.10 -4.85
C ALA A 28 -5.94 -1.35 -5.26
N ASP A 29 -6.89 -1.56 -6.17
CA ASP A 29 -7.22 -2.88 -6.72
C ASP A 29 -6.00 -3.51 -7.43
N GLN A 30 -5.33 -2.75 -8.31
CA GLN A 30 -4.09 -3.20 -8.96
C GLN A 30 -2.96 -3.48 -7.97
N PHE A 31 -2.87 -2.69 -6.91
CA PHE A 31 -1.84 -2.88 -5.89
C PHE A 31 -2.13 -4.11 -5.01
N GLU A 32 -3.41 -4.41 -4.76
CA GLU A 32 -3.84 -5.64 -4.09
C GLU A 32 -3.45 -6.88 -4.89
N ASP A 33 -3.73 -6.89 -6.19
CA ASP A 33 -3.34 -7.98 -7.09
C ASP A 33 -1.81 -8.20 -7.06
N PHE A 34 -1.03 -7.11 -7.17
CA PHE A 34 0.43 -7.16 -7.06
C PHE A 34 0.93 -7.71 -5.72
N LEU A 35 0.26 -7.37 -4.62
CA LEU A 35 0.61 -7.87 -3.29
C LEU A 35 0.26 -9.36 -3.13
N THR A 36 -0.88 -9.78 -3.68
CA THR A 36 -1.36 -11.17 -3.67
C THR A 36 -0.47 -12.07 -4.53
N GLU A 37 0.02 -11.58 -5.68
CA GLU A 37 1.04 -12.29 -6.48
C GLU A 37 2.37 -12.45 -5.72
N LYS A 38 2.65 -11.53 -4.79
CA LYS A 38 3.85 -11.56 -3.94
C LYS A 38 3.59 -12.44 -2.71
N ASP A 39 3.54 -13.75 -2.93
CA ASP A 39 3.21 -14.89 -2.04
C ASP A 39 3.74 -14.83 -0.57
N SER A 40 4.69 -13.94 -0.25
CA SER A 40 5.31 -13.79 1.07
C SER A 40 4.83 -12.60 1.91
N MET A 41 3.87 -11.79 1.44
CA MET A 41 3.44 -10.61 2.20
C MET A 41 2.10 -10.82 2.90
N LEU A 42 2.14 -10.93 4.23
CA LEU A 42 0.94 -10.85 5.06
C LEU A 42 0.53 -9.38 5.19
N PHE A 43 -0.62 -9.04 4.65
CA PHE A 43 -1.24 -7.73 4.79
C PHE A 43 -2.74 -7.89 5.08
N HIS A 44 -3.34 -6.86 5.63
CA HIS A 44 -4.79 -6.76 5.79
C HIS A 44 -5.29 -5.57 4.97
N ILE A 45 -6.44 -5.71 4.34
CA ILE A 45 -7.04 -4.62 3.53
C ILE A 45 -8.36 -4.22 4.14
N LYS A 46 -8.57 -2.91 4.22
CA LYS A 46 -9.84 -2.30 4.56
C LYS A 46 -10.28 -1.39 3.43
N PHE A 47 -11.39 -1.74 2.79
CA PHE A 47 -12.03 -0.91 1.78
C PHE A 47 -12.96 0.11 2.47
N GLU A 48 -12.76 1.39 2.15
CA GLU A 48 -13.63 2.50 2.55
C GLU A 48 -14.18 3.18 1.29
N PRO A 49 -15.32 3.90 1.37
CA PRO A 49 -16.00 4.42 0.18
C PRO A 49 -15.17 5.37 -0.69
N ASN A 50 -14.13 6.01 -0.12
CA ASN A 50 -13.28 6.98 -0.82
C ASN A 50 -11.79 6.61 -0.78
N GLN A 51 -11.42 5.47 -0.19
CA GLN A 51 -10.02 5.07 -0.02
C GLN A 51 -9.90 3.59 0.37
N VAL A 52 -8.74 3.01 0.15
CA VAL A 52 -8.39 1.66 0.59
C VAL A 52 -7.18 1.75 1.50
N SER A 53 -7.23 1.07 2.64
CA SER A 53 -6.14 1.02 3.61
C SER A 53 -5.54 -0.38 3.66
N PHE A 54 -4.23 -0.45 3.42
CA PHE A 54 -3.42 -1.66 3.48
C PHE A 54 -2.59 -1.64 4.75
N PHE A 55 -2.78 -2.62 5.61
CA PHE A 55 -2.09 -2.77 6.89
C PHE A 55 -1.01 -3.85 6.74
N PHE A 56 0.25 -3.45 6.87
CA PHE A 56 1.41 -4.33 6.72
C PHE A 56 1.97 -4.81 8.06
N GLY A 57 1.34 -4.42 9.18
CA GLY A 57 1.80 -4.77 10.53
C GLY A 57 3.12 -4.09 10.92
N LYS A 58 3.61 -4.41 12.11
CA LYS A 58 4.84 -3.83 12.70
C LYS A 58 6.13 -4.43 12.16
N THR A 59 6.04 -5.52 11.39
CA THR A 59 7.20 -6.21 10.81
C THR A 59 7.75 -5.47 9.58
N ASN A 60 6.96 -4.56 9.01
CA ASN A 60 7.35 -3.73 7.88
C ASN A 60 7.62 -2.30 8.35
N THR A 61 8.50 -1.61 7.64
CA THR A 61 8.81 -0.19 7.86
C THR A 61 8.21 0.66 6.75
N THR A 62 7.99 1.94 7.04
CA THR A 62 7.50 2.91 6.04
C THR A 62 8.35 2.90 4.77
N SER A 63 9.67 2.81 4.91
CA SER A 63 10.60 2.68 3.79
C SER A 63 10.34 1.43 2.95
N LYS A 64 10.15 0.27 3.59
CA LYS A 64 9.92 -1.01 2.89
C LYS A 64 8.58 -1.01 2.13
N VAL A 65 7.53 -0.46 2.74
CA VAL A 65 6.22 -0.31 2.08
C VAL A 65 6.31 0.69 0.92
N LYS A 66 7.06 1.78 1.09
CA LYS A 66 7.32 2.76 0.03
C LYS A 66 8.09 2.14 -1.14
N GLU A 67 9.15 1.37 -0.86
CA GLU A 67 9.91 0.66 -1.90
C GLU A 67 9.02 -0.34 -2.63
N LEU A 68 8.18 -1.07 -1.91
CA LEU A 68 7.27 -2.04 -2.50
C LEU A 68 6.23 -1.36 -3.41
N PHE A 69 5.67 -0.24 -2.98
CA PHE A 69 4.78 0.56 -3.81
C PHE A 69 5.50 1.14 -5.03
N ASN A 70 6.77 1.53 -4.88
CA ASN A 70 7.59 1.98 -6.00
C ASN A 70 7.88 0.84 -6.99
N GLN A 71 8.10 -0.39 -6.53
CA GLN A 71 8.25 -1.56 -7.39
C GLN A 71 6.98 -1.87 -8.18
N PHE A 72 5.81 -1.74 -7.54
CA PHE A 72 4.52 -1.82 -8.23
C PHE A 72 4.42 -0.77 -9.35
N MET A 73 4.73 0.49 -9.04
CA MET A 73 4.71 1.58 -10.03
C MET A 73 5.70 1.39 -11.17
N LEU A 74 6.83 0.71 -10.95
CA LEU A 74 7.84 0.40 -11.97
C LEU A 74 7.51 -0.86 -12.79
N SER A 75 6.68 -1.76 -12.25
CA SER A 75 6.25 -2.97 -12.96
C SER A 75 5.04 -2.75 -13.86
N ARG A 76 4.43 -1.56 -13.79
CA ARG A 76 3.32 -1.09 -14.62
C ARG A 76 3.82 -0.31 -15.83
#